data_AF-A0A959EAU9-F1
#
_entry.id   AF-A0A959EAU9-F1
#
_cell.length_a   1.000
_cell.length_b   1.000
_cell.length_c   1.000
_cell.angle_alpha   90.00
_cell.angle_beta   90.00
_cell.angle_gamma   90.00
#
_symmetry.space_group_name_H-M   'P 1'
#
loop_
_entity.id
_entity.type
_entity.pdbx_description
1 polymer ?
#
loop_
_entity_poly.entity_id
_entity_poly.type
_entity_poly.pdbx_seq_one_letter_code
_entity_poly.pdbx_strand_id
1 'polypeptide(L)' 'MKIYYNSRCRKSRETLAILEDKGLKPEIVLYLATPPSREELKNILPKSRKTSN' A
#
# COMPACT_ATOMS: atom_id res chain seq x y z
N MET A 1 5.01 -9.61 9.59
CA MET A 1 4.86 -8.18 9.22
C MET A 1 4.53 -8.12 7.73
N LYS A 2 3.42 -7.45 7.35
CA LYS A 2 2.95 -7.39 5.95
C LYS A 2 3.25 -6.01 5.38
N ILE A 3 3.81 -5.95 4.18
CA ILE A 3 4.10 -4.69 3.48
C ILE A 3 3.29 -4.63 2.19
N TYR A 4 2.59 -3.51 2.00
CA TYR A 4 1.91 -3.23 0.74
C TYR A 4 2.92 -2.66 -0.25
N TYR A 5 3.31 -3.49 -1.22
CA TYR A 5 4.36 -3.13 -2.17
C TYR A 5 3.79 -2.78 -3.54
N ASN A 6 4.38 -1.76 -4.16
CA ASN A 6 4.16 -1.43 -5.56
C ASN A 6 5.49 -1.12 -6.23
N SER A 7 5.88 -1.95 -7.20
CA SER A 7 7.13 -1.82 -7.95
C SER A 7 7.27 -0.48 -8.69
N ARG A 8 6.15 0.19 -9.02
CA ARG A 8 6.15 1.50 -9.67
C ARG A 8 6.37 2.68 -8.70
N CYS A 9 6.29 2.46 -7.39
CA CYS A 9 6.44 3.52 -6.39
C CYS A 9 7.84 3.53 -5.78
N ARG A 10 8.57 4.64 -5.91
CA ARG A 10 9.93 4.81 -5.37
C ARG A 10 10.01 4.58 -3.85
N LYS A 11 9.05 5.13 -3.09
CA LYS A 11 8.99 4.98 -1.62
C LYS A 11 8.82 3.53 -1.17
N SER A 12 8.07 2.75 -1.94
CA SER A 12 7.83 1.33 -1.65
C SER A 12 9.11 0.50 -1.83
N ARG A 13 9.91 0.82 -2.85
CA ARG A 13 11.23 0.21 -3.07
C ARG A 13 12.23 0.56 -1.97
N GLU A 14 12.28 1.82 -1.56
CA GLU A 14 13.13 2.27 -0.44
C GLU A 14 12.80 1.53 0.86
N THR A 15 11.51 1.34 1.14
CA THR A 15 11.08 0.62 2.35
C THR A 15 11.48 -0.85 2.33
N LEU A 16 11.37 -1.51 1.16
CA LEU A 16 11.81 -2.90 1.01
C LEU A 16 13.33 -3.03 1.25
N ALA A 17 14.13 -2.14 0.68
CA ALA A 17 15.58 -2.14 0.87
C ALA A 17 15.98 -1.95 2.35
N ILE A 18 15.32 -1.05 3.08
CA ILE A 18 15.57 -0.84 4.51
C ILE A 18 15.21 -2.09 5.34
N LEU A 19 14.14 -2.79 4.96
CA LEU A 19 13.72 -4.02 5.65
C LEU A 19 14.69 -5.17 5.38
N GLU A 20 15.16 -5.31 4.14
CA GLU A 20 16.18 -6.29 3.75
C GLU A 20 17.52 -6.03 4.43
N ASP A 21 17.95 -4.77 4.50
CA ASP A 21 19.17 -4.33 5.20
C ASP A 21 19.12 -4.67 6.70
N LYS A 22 17.93 -4.58 7.30
CA LYS A 22 17.68 -4.99 8.69
C LYS A 22 17.52 -6.50 8.88
N GLY A 23 17.62 -7.30 7.83
CA GLY A 23 17.40 -8.76 7.87
C GLY A 23 15.95 -9.17 8.13
N LEU A 24 15.00 -8.23 7.97
CA LEU A 24 13.57 -8.48 8.17
C LEU A 24 12.98 -9.03 6.87
N LYS A 25 12.21 -10.11 6.97
CA LYS A 25 11.47 -10.70 5.84
C LYS A 25 9.99 -10.32 5.95
N PRO A 26 9.56 -9.14 5.45
CA PRO A 26 8.15 -8.80 5.38
C PRO A 26 7.45 -9.64 4.31
N GLU A 27 6.20 -9.97 4.56
CA GLU A 27 5.32 -10.58 3.57
C GLU A 27 4.85 -9.49 2.60
N ILE A 28 5.19 -9.64 1.32
CA ILE A 28 4.89 -8.64 0.27
C ILE A 28 3.47 -8.86 -0.25
N VAL A 29 2.59 -7.88 0.00
CA VAL A 29 1.21 -7.88 -0.50
C VAL A 29 1.08 -6.86 -1.64
N LEU A 30 0.86 -7.34 -2.86
CA LEU A 30 0.62 -6.52 -4.05
C LEU A 30 -0.81 -5.98 -4.04
N TYR A 31 -1.03 -4.82 -3.42
CA TYR A 31 -2.37 -4.21 -3.29
C TYR A 31 -3.04 -3.86 -4.63
N LEU A 32 -2.27 -3.77 -5.72
CA LEU A 32 -2.81 -3.62 -7.07
C LEU A 32 -3.37 -4.94 -7.63
N ALA A 33 -2.87 -6.09 -7.18
CA ALA A 33 -3.35 -7.41 -7.62
C ALA A 33 -4.53 -7.90 -6.78
N THR A 34 -4.54 -7.56 -5.48
CA THR A 34 -5.67 -7.76 -4.58
C THR A 34 -6.27 -6.41 -4.19
N PRO A 35 -7.01 -5.76 -5.11
CA PRO A 35 -7.67 -4.52 -4.77
C PRO A 35 -8.66 -4.79 -3.62
N PRO A 36 -8.65 -3.98 -2.55
CA PRO A 36 -9.71 -4.05 -1.55
C PRO A 36 -11.06 -3.84 -2.24
N SER A 37 -12.07 -4.61 -1.83
CA SER A 37 -13.41 -4.51 -2.41
C SER A 37 -13.92 -3.06 -2.29
N ARG A 38 -14.80 -2.63 -3.20
CA ARG A 38 -15.35 -1.26 -3.22
C ARG A 38 -15.95 -0.84 -1.87
N GLU A 39 -16.47 -1.80 -1.10
CA GLU A 39 -17.01 -1.56 0.25
C GLU A 39 -15.92 -1.21 1.27
N GLU A 40 -14.78 -1.90 1.24
CA GLU A 40 -13.63 -1.60 2.11
C GLU A 40 -13.01 -0.24 1.76
N LEU A 41 -12.91 0.08 0.47
CA LEU A 41 -12.45 1.40 0.01
C LEU A 41 -13.37 2.53 0.51
N LYS A 42 -14.69 2.31 0.55
CA LYS A 42 -15.64 3.28 1.10
C LYS A 42 -15.45 3.54 2.59
N ASN A 43 -14.98 2.55 3.36
CA ASN A 43 -14.70 2.71 4.79
C ASN A 43 -13.33 3.37 5.05
N ILE A 44 -12.35 3.15 4.17
CA ILE A 44 -10.99 3.70 4.31
C ILE A 44 -10.92 5.14 3.78
N LEU A 45 -11.77 5.51 2.82
CA LEU A 45 -11.92 6.90 2.38
C LEU A 45 -12.57 7.70 3.52
N PRO A 46 -11.84 8.55 4.27
CA PRO A 46 -12.52 9.56 5.05
C PRO A 46 -13.38 10.37 4.09
N LYS A 47 -14.57 10.79 4.52
CA LYS A 47 -15.44 11.73 3.78
C LYS A 47 -14.76 13.11 3.64
N SER A 48 -13.54 13.20 3.11
CA SER A 48 -12.88 14.47 2.82
C SER A 48 -13.23 14.90 1.40
N ARG A 49 -14.34 15.64 1.36
CA ARG A 49 -14.78 16.63 0.37
C ARG A 49 -14.70 16.23 -1.10
N LYS A 50 -15.89 16.09 -1.68
CA LYS A 50 -16.15 16.44 -3.07
C LYS A 50 -15.47 17.78 -3.39
N THR A 51 -14.55 17.81 -4.34
CA THR A 51 -14.36 19.01 -5.18
C THR A 51 -15.26 18.82 -6.38
N SER A 52 -16.44 19.46 -6.31
CA SER A 52 -17.27 19.74 -7.48
C SER A 52 -16.53 20.69 -8.41
N ASN A 53 -16.74 20.49 -9.71
CA ASN A 53 -16.54 21.40 -10.85
C ASN A 53 -15.11 21.84 -11.19
#